data_AF-A0A3D1SFU9-F1
#
_entry.id   AF-A0A3D1SFU9-F1
#
_cell.length_a   1.000
_cell.length_b   1.000
_cell.length_c   1.000
_cell.angle_alpha   90.00
_cell.angle_beta   90.00
_cell.angle_gamma   90.00
#
_symmetry.space_group_name_H-M   'P 1'
#
loop_
_entity.id
_entity.type
_entity.pdbx_description
1 polymer ?
#
loop_
_entity_poly.entity_id
_entity_poly.type
_entity_poly.pdbx_seq_one_letter_code
_entity_poly.pdbx_strand_id
1 'polypeptide(L)' 'MDILAHQLRKFLNNLQPDELKSELTIAEAVSREIHSRAYRVKDIPTDSRWFGITYESDAEQAKNTLADYVKNGIYGSPL' A
#
# COMPACT_ATOMS: atom_id res chain seq x y z
N MET A 1 -10.19 -8.03 -9.75
CA MET A 1 -9.05 -8.96 -9.56
C MET A 1 -8.34 -9.29 -10.88
N ASP A 2 -9.05 -9.29 -12.01
CA ASP A 2 -8.52 -9.76 -13.30
C ASP A 2 -7.30 -8.98 -13.82
N ILE A 3 -7.23 -7.68 -13.56
CA ILE A 3 -6.08 -6.84 -13.94
C ILE A 3 -4.80 -7.31 -13.26
N LEU A 4 -4.84 -7.54 -11.95
CA LEU A 4 -3.66 -7.98 -11.19
C LEU A 4 -3.24 -9.39 -11.60
N ALA A 5 -4.19 -10.29 -11.80
CA ALA A 5 -3.91 -11.64 -12.28
C ALA A 5 -3.29 -11.63 -13.69
N HIS A 6 -3.76 -10.76 -14.58
CA HIS A 6 -3.20 -10.58 -15.92
C HIS A 6 -1.74 -10.07 -15.86
N GLN A 7 -1.49 -9.02 -15.06
CA GLN A 7 -0.15 -8.45 -14.92
C GLN A 7 0.81 -9.42 -14.23
N LEU A 8 0.36 -10.16 -13.23
CA LEU A 8 1.16 -11.21 -12.57
C LEU A 8 1.56 -12.30 -13.56
N ARG A 9 0.62 -12.81 -14.37
CA ARG A 9 0.93 -13.80 -15.41
C ARG A 9 1.95 -13.27 -16.40
N LYS A 10 1.81 -12.01 -16.82
CA LYS A 10 2.76 -11.36 -17.74
C LYS A 10 4.14 -11.20 -17.10
N PHE A 11 4.22 -10.82 -15.83
CA PHE A 11 5.47 -10.71 -15.10
C PHE A 11 6.19 -12.06 -15.03
N LEU A 12 5.51 -13.11 -14.55
CA LEU A 12 6.08 -14.45 -14.41
C LEU A 12 6.54 -15.04 -15.75
N ASN A 13 5.78 -14.84 -16.84
CA ASN A 13 6.15 -15.34 -18.16
C ASN A 13 7.40 -14.65 -18.75
N ASN A 14 7.77 -13.47 -18.28
CA ASN A 14 8.93 -12.72 -18.78
C ASN A 14 10.12 -12.76 -17.83
N LEU A 15 9.97 -13.34 -16.64
CA LEU A 15 11.00 -13.40 -15.62
C LEU A 15 12.14 -14.31 -16.09
N GLN A 16 13.36 -13.78 -16.12
CA GLN A 16 14.53 -14.58 -16.48
C GLN A 16 15.02 -15.44 -15.31
N PRO A 17 15.67 -16.59 -15.55
CA PRO A 17 16.11 -17.49 -14.47
C PRO A 17 17.05 -16.87 -13.44
N ASP A 18 17.79 -15.82 -13.80
CA ASP A 18 18.75 -15.11 -12.95
C ASP A 18 18.16 -13.89 -12.23
N GLU A 19 16.90 -13.54 -12.50
CA GLU A 19 16.22 -12.36 -11.95
C GLU A 19 15.55 -12.61 -10.58
N LEU A 20 16.31 -13.12 -9.60
CA LEU A 20 15.78 -13.59 -8.31
C LEU A 20 15.20 -12.50 -7.40
N LYS A 21 15.55 -11.23 -7.65
CA LYS A 21 15.12 -10.08 -6.85
C LYS A 21 14.08 -9.22 -7.57
N SER A 22 13.59 -9.65 -8.74
CA SER A 22 12.58 -8.91 -9.46
C SER A 22 11.27 -8.90 -8.69
N GLU A 23 10.60 -7.75 -8.70
CA GLU A 23 9.34 -7.54 -8.01
C GLU A 23 8.27 -7.09 -9.02
N LEU A 24 7.02 -7.42 -8.72
CA LEU A 24 5.85 -6.82 -9.35
C LEU A 24 5.03 -6.15 -8.25
N THR A 25 5.09 -4.82 -8.19
CA THR A 25 4.26 -4.07 -7.24
C THR A 25 2.85 -3.87 -7.79
N ILE A 26 1.87 -3.74 -6.88
CA ILE A 26 0.49 -3.38 -7.26
C ILE A 26 0.48 -2.01 -7.96
N ALA A 27 1.30 -1.06 -7.50
CA ALA A 27 1.41 0.26 -8.08
C ALA A 27 1.82 0.20 -9.56
N GLU A 28 2.83 -0.60 -9.91
CA GLU A 28 3.25 -0.79 -11.29
C GLU A 28 2.20 -1.50 -12.13
N ALA A 29 1.61 -2.58 -11.60
CA ALA A 29 0.59 -3.37 -12.30
C ALA A 29 -0.62 -2.50 -12.66
N VAL A 30 -1.11 -1.71 -11.70
CA VAL A 30 -2.26 -0.80 -11.90
C VAL A 30 -1.87 0.39 -12.77
N SER A 31 -0.69 0.97 -12.58
CA SER A 31 -0.20 2.10 -13.38
C SER A 31 -0.14 1.74 -14.87
N ARG A 32 0.40 0.58 -15.24
CA ARG A 32 0.45 0.11 -16.64
C ARG A 32 -0.93 0.06 -17.29
N GLU A 33 -1.94 -0.29 -16.52
CA GLU A 33 -3.31 -0.47 -16.98
C GLU A 33 -4.04 0.87 -17.11
N ILE A 34 -3.78 1.81 -16.18
CA ILE A 34 -4.23 3.20 -16.32
C ILE A 34 -3.72 3.80 -17.63
N HIS A 35 -2.43 3.64 -17.93
CA HIS A 35 -1.81 4.19 -19.13
C HIS A 35 -2.25 3.49 -20.42
N SER A 36 -2.42 2.16 -20.41
CA SER A 36 -2.71 1.38 -21.63
C SER A 36 -4.19 1.31 -22.00
N ARG A 37 -5.10 1.39 -21.02
CA ARG A 37 -6.55 1.24 -21.24
C ARG A 37 -7.34 2.52 -20.93
N ALA A 38 -6.64 3.63 -20.72
CA ALA A 38 -7.22 4.94 -20.42
C ALA A 38 -8.23 4.92 -19.25
N TYR A 39 -7.96 4.13 -18.21
CA TYR A 39 -8.79 4.15 -17.01
C TYR A 39 -8.73 5.52 -16.33
N ARG A 40 -9.84 5.93 -15.73
CA ARG A 40 -9.87 7.11 -14.85
C ARG A 40 -9.71 6.67 -13.41
N VAL A 41 -8.74 7.28 -12.73
CA VAL A 41 -8.52 7.11 -11.29
C VAL A 41 -9.32 8.18 -10.56
N LYS A 42 -10.13 7.77 -9.59
CA LYS A 42 -10.79 8.69 -8.67
C LYS A 42 -9.94 8.81 -7.42
N ASP A 43 -9.44 10.02 -7.16
CA ASP A 43 -8.84 10.35 -5.87
C ASP A 43 -9.94 10.49 -4.81
N ILE A 44 -9.80 9.79 -3.69
CA ILE A 44 -10.77 9.80 -2.58
C ILE A 44 -10.09 10.48 -1.39
N PRO A 45 -10.41 11.76 -1.12
CA PRO A 45 -9.78 12.47 -0.01
C PRO A 45 -10.22 11.90 1.33
N THR A 46 -9.34 12.01 2.34
CA THR A 46 -9.63 11.65 3.73
C THR A 46 -8.98 12.64 4.68
N ASP A 47 -9.65 12.93 5.80
CA ASP A 47 -9.10 13.70 6.91
C ASP A 47 -8.22 12.84 7.84
N SER A 48 -8.23 11.52 7.64
CA SER A 48 -7.36 10.59 8.38
C SER A 48 -5.90 10.85 8.06
N ARG A 49 -5.05 10.84 9.10
CA ARG A 49 -3.61 10.96 8.94
C ARG A 49 -2.96 9.58 9.08
N TRP A 50 -2.19 9.21 8.06
CA TRP A 50 -1.37 8.02 8.13
C TRP A 50 -0.15 8.26 9.04
N PHE A 51 0.15 7.27 9.86
CA PHE A 51 1.38 7.17 10.63
C PHE A 51 1.81 5.70 10.65
N GLY A 52 3.11 5.48 10.73
CA GLY A 52 3.71 4.16 10.72
C GLY A 52 5.16 4.26 11.18
N ILE A 53 5.79 3.10 11.34
CA ILE A 53 7.19 3.04 11.77
C ILE A 53 8.01 2.71 10.52
N THR A 54 8.78 3.67 10.03
CA THR A 54 9.74 3.45 8.93
C THR A 54 11.13 3.23 9.50
N TYR A 55 11.47 3.99 10.54
CA TYR A 55 12.68 3.85 11.34
C TYR A 55 12.32 3.62 12.80
N GLU A 56 13.26 3.05 13.57
CA GLU A 56 13.07 2.80 15.00
C GLU A 56 12.68 4.06 15.78
N SER A 57 13.21 5.23 15.38
CA SER A 57 12.89 6.53 15.98
C SER A 57 11.40 6.91 15.89
N ASP A 58 10.66 6.35 14.93
CA ASP A 58 9.24 6.66 14.72
C ASP A 58 8.34 5.94 15.73
N ALA A 59 8.86 4.91 16.42
CA ALA A 59 8.07 4.04 17.28
C ALA A 59 7.39 4.80 18.42
N GLU A 60 8.10 5.72 19.08
CA GLU A 60 7.55 6.49 20.19
C GLU A 60 6.44 7.43 19.72
N GLN A 61 6.59 8.05 18.54
CA GLN A 61 5.55 8.90 17.97
C GLN A 61 4.30 8.08 17.62
N ALA A 62 4.46 6.89 17.03
CA ALA A 62 3.34 6.01 16.68
C ALA A 62 2.58 5.54 17.91
N LYS A 63 3.28 5.14 18.98
CA LYS A 63 2.67 4.76 20.28
C LYS A 63 1.90 5.91 20.91
N ASN A 64 2.50 7.10 20.94
CA ASN A 64 1.86 8.28 21.52
C ASN A 64 0.59 8.67 20.74
N THR A 65 0.62 8.60 19.41
CA THR A 65 -0.54 8.86 18.56
C THR A 65 -1.69 7.90 18.87
N LEU A 66 -1.40 6.60 19.02
CA LEU A 66 -2.41 5.62 19.42
C LEU A 66 -2.94 5.85 20.85
N ALA A 67 -2.06 6.18 21.80
CA ALA A 67 -2.46 6.48 23.17
C ALA A 67 -3.39 7.71 23.24
N ASP A 68 -3.10 8.75 22.46
CA ASP A 68 -3.95 9.92 22.33
C ASP A 68 -5.32 9.58 21.74
N TYR A 69 -5.39 8.69 20.75
CA TYR A 69 -6.67 8.21 20.22
C TYR A 69 -7.51 7.46 21.24
N VAL A 70 -6.90 6.61 22.06
CA VAL A 70 -7.59 5.93 23.17
C VAL A 70 -8.06 6.95 24.21
N LYS A 71 -7.18 7.87 24.62
CA LYS A 71 -7.51 8.94 25.58
C LYS A 71 -8.66 9.82 25.12
N ASN A 72 -8.73 10.10 23.81
CA ASN A 72 -9.80 10.89 23.21
C ASN A 72 -11.04 10.06 22.86
N GLY A 73 -11.08 8.76 23.20
CA GLY A 73 -12.23 7.89 22.98
C GLY A 73 -12.47 7.50 21.51
N ILE A 74 -11.51 7.74 20.63
CA ILE A 74 -11.59 7.33 19.20
C ILE A 74 -11.51 5.81 19.10
N TYR A 75 -10.70 5.17 19.94
CA TYR A 75 -10.59 3.72 20.05
C TYR A 75 -10.87 3.26 21.48
N GLY A 76 -11.48 2.08 21.61
CA GLY A 76 -11.60 1.37 22.88
C GLY A 76 -10.28 0.72 23.31
N SER A 77 -10.16 0.43 24.60
CA SER A 77 -9.04 -0.37 25.15
C SER A 77 -9.58 -1.36 26.20
N PRO A 78 -9.43 -2.69 25.99
CA PRO A 78 -8.89 -3.30 24.77
C PRO A 78 -9.80 -3.07 23.54
N LEU A 79 -9.25 -3.25 22.33
CA LEU A 79 -9.96 -3.10 21.06
C LEU A 79 -11.14 -4.07 20.92
#